data_AF-A0A8B6FK45-F1
#
_entry.id   AF-A0A8B6FK45-F1
#
_cell.length_a   1.000
_cell.length_b   1.000
_cell.length_c   1.000
_cell.angle_alpha   90.00
_cell.angle_beta   90.00
_cell.angle_gamma   90.00
#
_symmetry.space_group_name_H-M   'P 1'
#
loop_
_entity.id
_entity.type
_entity.pdbx_description
1 polymer ?
#
loop_
_entity_poly.entity_id
_entity_poly.type
_entity_poly.pdbx_seq_one_letter_code
_entity_poly.pdbx_strand_id
1 'polypeptide(L)'
;MSGMEKKLLTTVLIYSFAEVLQELITKKTKETCSGCQVEHPSQHNHECLMKSEQEHLERHFETACRSFLLLDVLIKFREDVKKLNMSSEFVCNYFLLNVIVLDRLRSQTIKDNVYRLMEKRIKSRENLI
;
A
#
# COMPACT_ATOMS: atom_id res chain seq x y z
N MET A 1 14.93 -15.73 17.93
CA MET A 1 13.53 -15.42 17.57
C MET A 1 12.65 -16.61 17.82
N SER A 2 11.60 -16.41 18.59
CA SER A 2 10.46 -17.31 18.64
C SER A 2 9.74 -17.36 17.29
N GLY A 3 8.95 -18.41 17.06
CA GLY A 3 8.08 -18.49 15.88
C GLY A 3 7.04 -17.36 15.84
N MET A 4 6.66 -16.81 16.99
CA MET A 4 5.68 -15.73 17.11
C MET A 4 6.23 -14.39 16.60
N GLU A 5 7.47 -14.06 16.96
CA GLU A 5 8.14 -12.84 16.49
C GLU A 5 8.34 -12.84 14.97
N LYS A 6 8.68 -14.01 14.38
CA LYS A 6 8.80 -14.16 12.92
C LYS A 6 7.47 -13.86 12.23
N LYS A 7 6.37 -14.44 12.73
CA LYS A 7 5.04 -14.20 12.17
C LYS A 7 4.66 -12.72 12.26
N LEU A 8 4.87 -12.09 13.42
CA LEU A 8 4.58 -10.68 13.62
C LEU A 8 5.34 -9.80 12.63
N LEU A 9 6.65 -9.99 12.49
CA LEU A 9 7.47 -9.20 11.56
C LEU A 9 7.09 -9.41 10.11
N THR A 10 6.78 -10.64 9.70
CA THR A 10 6.27 -10.90 8.36
C THR A 10 4.95 -10.19 8.12
N THR A 11 4.05 -10.19 9.10
CA THR A 11 2.79 -9.44 9.02
C THR A 11 3.07 -7.94 8.85
N VAL A 12 3.92 -7.36 9.71
CA VAL A 12 4.27 -5.93 9.62
C VAL A 12 4.89 -5.60 8.26
N LEU A 13 5.81 -6.43 7.77
CA LEU A 13 6.45 -6.25 6.46
C LEU A 13 5.44 -6.24 5.30
N ILE A 14 4.48 -7.18 5.30
CA ILE A 14 3.40 -7.24 4.31
C ILE A 14 2.54 -5.98 4.35
N TYR A 15 2.19 -5.50 5.55
CA TYR A 15 1.40 -4.28 5.70
C TYR A 15 2.17 -3.04 5.27
N SER A 16 3.44 -2.89 5.65
CA SER A 16 4.27 -1.77 5.22
C SER A 16 4.40 -1.74 3.69
N PHE A 17 4.53 -2.90 3.04
CA PHE A 17 4.53 -2.99 1.58
C PHE A 17 3.18 -2.57 0.98
N ALA A 18 2.08 -3.06 1.53
CA ALA A 18 0.74 -2.74 1.05
C ALA A 18 0.42 -1.24 1.20
N GLU A 19 0.85 -0.60 2.29
CA GLU A 19 0.67 0.84 2.50
C GLU A 19 1.46 1.66 1.47
N VAL A 20 2.73 1.31 1.21
CA VAL A 20 3.54 1.99 0.18
C VAL A 20 2.89 1.85 -1.20
N LEU A 21 2.40 0.66 -1.55
CA LEU A 21 1.67 0.49 -2.82
C LEU A 21 0.38 1.31 -2.86
N GLN A 22 -0.38 1.35 -1.77
CA GLN A 22 -1.62 2.13 -1.70
C GLN A 22 -1.36 3.62 -1.93
N GLU A 23 -0.29 4.16 -1.35
CA GLU A 23 0.13 5.54 -1.54
C GLU A 23 0.52 5.81 -3.00
N LEU A 24 1.28 4.90 -3.62
CA LEU A 24 1.66 4.99 -5.03
C LEU A 24 0.45 4.91 -5.97
N ILE A 25 -0.48 3.99 -5.71
CA ILE A 25 -1.74 3.87 -6.45
C ILE A 25 -2.53 5.17 -6.32
N THR A 26 -2.69 5.69 -5.10
CA THR A 26 -3.38 6.96 -4.85
C THR A 26 -2.73 8.11 -5.62
N LYS A 27 -1.39 8.18 -5.61
CA LYS A 27 -0.64 9.19 -6.35
C LYS A 27 -0.86 9.06 -7.85
N LYS A 28 -0.79 7.85 -8.40
CA LYS A 28 -1.01 7.57 -9.84
C LYS A 28 -2.43 7.88 -10.27
N THR A 29 -3.43 7.56 -9.46
CA THR A 29 -4.82 7.96 -9.70
C THR A 29 -4.94 9.48 -9.77
N LYS A 30 -4.28 10.22 -8.86
CA LYS A 30 -4.27 11.70 -8.88
C LYS A 30 -3.50 12.30 -10.06
N GLU A 31 -2.39 11.69 -10.48
CA GLU A 31 -1.62 12.11 -11.67
C GLU A 31 -2.41 11.88 -12.96
N THR A 32 -3.16 10.78 -13.03
CA THR A 32 -4.00 10.44 -14.20
C THR A 32 -5.27 11.30 -14.22
N CYS A 33 -5.74 11.71 -13.05
CA CYS A 33 -6.89 12.60 -12.88
C CYS A 33 -6.47 13.88 -12.18
N SER A 34 -5.75 14.72 -12.94
CA SER A 34 -5.24 16.04 -12.59
C SER A 34 -6.30 16.97 -11.99
N GLY A 35 -6.68 16.75 -10.72
CA GLY A 35 -7.59 17.63 -10.00
C GLY A 35 -9.02 17.66 -10.53
N CYS A 36 -9.60 16.51 -10.92
CA CYS A 36 -11.04 16.45 -11.20
C CYS A 36 -11.84 16.70 -9.91
N GLN A 37 -12.04 17.96 -9.55
CA GLN A 37 -13.14 18.40 -8.70
C GLN A 37 -14.35 18.54 -9.61
N VAL A 38 -15.54 18.11 -9.13
CA VAL A 38 -16.78 18.24 -9.89
C VAL A 38 -17.21 19.71 -9.86
N GLU A 39 -16.51 20.55 -10.58
CA GLU A 39 -16.81 21.99 -10.68
C GLU A 39 -17.50 22.33 -12.01
N HIS A 40 -17.39 21.45 -13.01
CA HIS A 40 -17.98 21.64 -14.33
C HIS A 40 -18.77 20.40 -14.82
N PRO A 41 -19.97 20.55 -15.43
CA PRO A 41 -20.82 19.42 -15.86
C PRO A 41 -20.15 18.45 -16.85
N SER A 42 -19.19 18.93 -17.63
CA SER A 42 -18.40 18.08 -18.54
C SER A 42 -17.47 17.10 -17.81
N GLN A 43 -17.16 17.34 -16.53
CA GLN A 43 -16.36 16.45 -15.69
C GLN A 43 -17.17 15.27 -15.15
N HIS A 44 -18.51 15.29 -15.21
CA HIS A 44 -19.33 14.11 -14.89
C HIS A 44 -19.02 12.92 -15.80
N ASN A 45 -18.52 13.15 -17.01
CA ASN A 45 -18.17 12.07 -17.93
C ASN A 45 -16.71 11.61 -17.81
N HIS A 46 -15.96 12.09 -16.80
CA HIS A 46 -14.58 11.66 -16.62
C HIS A 46 -14.54 10.23 -16.07
N GLU A 47 -13.95 9.32 -16.85
CA GLU A 47 -13.88 7.87 -16.60
C GLU A 47 -13.28 7.49 -15.23
N CYS A 48 -12.62 8.44 -14.54
CA CYS A 48 -12.07 8.25 -13.20
C CYS A 48 -12.96 8.70 -12.05
N LEU A 49 -13.95 9.57 -12.28
CA LEU A 49 -14.96 9.91 -11.28
C LEU A 49 -16.09 8.87 -11.23
N MET A 50 -16.23 8.09 -12.29
CA MET A 50 -17.24 7.03 -12.44
C MET A 50 -16.75 5.64 -12.04
N LYS A 51 -15.46 5.51 -11.71
CA LYS A 51 -14.87 4.25 -11.26
C LYS A 51 -14.89 4.12 -9.75
N SER A 52 -15.17 2.91 -9.30
CA SER A 52 -14.93 2.51 -7.92
C SER A 52 -13.45 2.60 -7.56
N GLU A 53 -13.14 2.78 -6.27
CA GLU A 53 -11.76 2.71 -5.78
C GLU A 53 -11.10 1.35 -6.11
N GLN A 54 -11.88 0.27 -6.20
CA GLN A 54 -11.41 -1.05 -6.61
C GLN A 54 -10.91 -1.07 -8.06
N GLU A 55 -11.65 -0.48 -8.99
CA GLU A 55 -11.24 -0.43 -10.40
C GLU A 55 -9.98 0.44 -10.59
N HIS A 56 -9.84 1.51 -9.79
CA HIS A 56 -8.60 2.30 -9.74
C HIS A 56 -7.41 1.48 -9.26
N LEU A 57 -7.61 0.68 -8.21
CA LEU A 57 -6.57 -0.24 -7.74
C LEU A 57 -6.18 -1.22 -8.83
N GLU A 58 -7.12 -1.90 -9.46
CA GLU A 58 -6.83 -2.90 -10.50
C GLU A 58 -6.06 -2.30 -11.67
N ARG A 59 -6.45 -1.10 -12.10
CA ARG A 59 -5.81 -0.38 -13.20
C ARG A 59 -4.37 0.04 -12.86
N HIS A 60 -4.10 0.47 -11.62
CA HIS A 60 -2.82 1.06 -11.26
C HIS A 60 -1.89 0.15 -10.46
N PHE A 61 -2.36 -0.99 -9.95
CA PHE A 61 -1.59 -1.91 -9.10
C PHE A 61 -0.31 -2.39 -9.78
N GLU A 62 -0.40 -2.92 -11.01
CA GLU A 62 0.77 -3.38 -11.77
C GLU A 62 1.78 -2.25 -12.02
N THR A 63 1.30 -1.05 -12.29
CA THR A 63 2.15 0.12 -12.53
C THR A 63 2.84 0.55 -11.23
N ALA A 64 2.14 0.53 -10.10
CA ALA A 64 2.70 0.81 -8.78
C ALA A 64 3.76 -0.26 -8.40
N CYS A 65 3.48 -1.54 -8.63
CA CYS A 65 4.42 -2.65 -8.44
C CYS A 65 5.67 -2.57 -9.33
N ARG A 66 5.64 -1.84 -10.44
CA ARG A 66 6.84 -1.58 -11.27
C ARG A 66 7.59 -0.32 -10.87
N SER A 67 6.93 0.60 -10.17
CA SER A 67 7.46 1.92 -9.84
C SER A 67 7.90 2.06 -8.39
N PHE A 68 7.53 1.12 -7.51
CA PHE A 68 7.89 1.19 -6.10
C PHE A 68 9.39 1.00 -5.90
N LEU A 69 9.94 1.67 -4.88
CA LEU A 69 11.30 1.47 -4.45
C LEU A 69 11.31 0.62 -3.19
N LEU A 70 12.15 -0.41 -3.16
CA LEU A 70 12.36 -1.23 -1.96
C LEU A 70 12.79 -0.40 -0.74
N LEU A 71 13.47 0.72 -0.99
CA LEU A 71 13.86 1.67 0.05
C LEU A 71 12.64 2.26 0.77
N ASP A 72 11.56 2.59 0.06
CA ASP A 72 10.35 3.15 0.66
C ASP A 72 9.69 2.12 1.59
N VAL A 73 9.66 0.86 1.18
CA VAL A 73 9.17 -0.25 2.01
C VAL A 73 10.04 -0.44 3.25
N LEU A 74 11.36 -0.37 3.11
CA LEU A 74 12.29 -0.47 4.25
C LEU A 74 12.09 0.66 5.25
N ILE A 75 11.96 1.90 4.78
CA ILE A 75 11.71 3.08 5.61
C ILE A 75 10.43 2.86 6.40
N LYS A 76 9.33 2.51 5.72
CA LYS A 76 8.03 2.27 6.35
C LYS A 76 8.08 1.11 7.36
N PHE A 77 8.68 -0.01 6.97
CA PHE A 77 8.84 -1.18 7.83
C PHE A 77 9.61 -0.84 9.09
N ARG A 78 10.68 -0.04 8.98
CA ARG A 78 11.46 0.42 10.14
C ARG A 78 10.63 1.29 11.07
N GLU A 79 9.79 2.17 10.55
CA GLU A 79 8.89 2.99 11.35
C GLU A 79 7.84 2.16 12.08
N ASP A 80 7.26 1.18 11.40
CA ASP A 80 6.24 0.30 12.00
C ASP A 80 6.83 -0.61 13.06
N VAL A 81 8.03 -1.16 12.84
CA VAL A 81 8.69 -1.99 13.84
C VAL A 81 9.21 -1.19 15.04
N LYS A 82 9.58 0.10 14.86
CA LYS A 82 9.90 0.97 16.00
C LYS A 82 8.75 1.05 17.01
N LYS A 83 7.49 1.03 16.54
CA LYS A 83 6.28 1.01 17.40
C LYS A 83 6.16 -0.27 18.23
N LEU A 84 6.89 -1.33 17.85
CA LEU A 84 6.92 -2.62 18.53
C LEU A 84 8.10 -2.75 19.51
N ASN A 85 8.85 -1.68 19.77
CA ASN A 85 10.03 -1.66 20.66
C ASN A 85 11.12 -2.69 20.29
N MET A 86 11.29 -3.00 19.00
CA MET A 86 12.36 -3.90 18.52
C MET A 86 13.59 -3.11 18.03
N SER A 87 14.77 -3.73 18.07
CA SER A 87 16.03 -3.06 17.69
C SER A 87 16.14 -2.83 16.17
N SER A 88 16.68 -1.67 15.77
CA SER A 88 16.77 -1.27 14.35
C SER A 88 17.71 -2.15 13.51
N GLU A 89 18.80 -2.66 14.09
CA GLU A 89 19.75 -3.53 13.39
C GLU A 89 19.11 -4.86 12.96
N PHE A 90 18.30 -5.41 13.86
CA PHE A 90 17.57 -6.63 13.62
C PHE A 90 16.51 -6.48 12.51
N VAL A 91 15.86 -5.32 12.42
CA VAL A 91 14.88 -4.98 11.37
C VAL A 91 15.51 -5.00 9.99
N CYS A 92 16.67 -4.36 9.82
CA CYS A 92 17.37 -4.32 8.54
C CYS A 92 17.77 -5.72 8.08
N ASN A 93 18.29 -6.55 8.99
CA ASN A 93 18.67 -7.92 8.69
C ASN A 93 17.45 -8.78 8.31
N TYR A 94 16.33 -8.64 9.02
CA TYR A 94 15.09 -9.34 8.67
C TYR A 94 14.56 -8.90 7.31
N PHE A 95 14.57 -7.60 7.04
CA PHE A 95 14.14 -7.05 5.75
C PHE A 95 14.98 -7.61 4.60
N LEU A 96 16.31 -7.55 4.69
CA LEU A 96 17.22 -8.03 3.64
C LEU A 96 17.01 -9.52 3.33
N LEU A 97 16.84 -10.36 4.35
CA LEU A 97 16.59 -11.79 4.17
C LEU A 97 15.24 -12.08 3.51
N ASN A 98 14.26 -11.22 3.72
CA ASN A 98 12.90 -11.39 3.20
C ASN A 98 12.62 -10.53 1.96
N VAL A 99 13.54 -9.66 1.53
CA VAL A 99 13.35 -8.79 0.36
C VAL A 99 13.28 -9.59 -0.94
N ILE A 100 14.03 -10.70 -1.02
CA ILE A 100 13.96 -11.66 -2.12
C ILE A 100 12.60 -12.36 -2.15
N VAL A 101 12.01 -12.58 -0.96
CA VAL A 101 10.65 -13.10 -0.85
C VAL A 101 9.65 -12.03 -1.27
N LEU A 102 9.88 -10.75 -0.94
CA LEU A 102 9.03 -9.63 -1.34
C LEU A 102 9.00 -9.41 -2.85
N ASP A 103 10.13 -9.54 -3.55
CA ASP A 103 10.19 -9.44 -5.01
C ASP A 103 9.35 -10.54 -5.70
N ARG A 104 9.25 -11.71 -5.04
CA ARG A 104 8.33 -12.79 -5.43
C ARG A 104 6.90 -12.60 -4.92
N LEU A 105 6.68 -11.75 -3.91
CA LEU A 105 5.38 -11.42 -3.34
C LEU A 105 4.64 -10.33 -4.13
N ARG A 106 4.81 -10.26 -5.46
CA ARG A 106 3.73 -9.83 -6.38
C ARG A 106 2.50 -10.77 -6.31
N SER A 107 2.26 -11.38 -5.14
CA SER A 107 1.26 -12.38 -4.88
C SER A 107 -0.07 -11.72 -4.60
N GLN A 108 -1.13 -12.49 -4.79
CA GLN A 108 -2.49 -12.14 -4.40
C GLN A 108 -2.56 -11.62 -2.96
N THR A 109 -1.72 -12.11 -2.04
CA THR A 109 -1.68 -11.66 -0.64
C THR A 109 -1.40 -10.17 -0.49
N ILE A 110 -0.45 -9.61 -1.23
CA ILE A 110 -0.16 -8.17 -1.15
C ILE A 110 -1.36 -7.39 -1.69
N LYS A 111 -1.88 -7.80 -2.87
CA LYS A 111 -3.06 -7.17 -3.48
C LYS A 111 -4.26 -7.15 -2.53
N ASP A 112 -4.55 -8.28 -1.87
CA ASP A 112 -5.62 -8.40 -0.87
C ASP A 112 -5.42 -7.46 0.33
N ASN A 113 -4.18 -7.28 0.78
CA ASN A 113 -3.90 -6.34 1.88
C ASN A 113 -4.05 -4.88 1.44
N VAL A 114 -3.68 -4.54 0.20
CA VAL A 114 -3.96 -3.19 -0.35
C VAL A 114 -5.48 -2.96 -0.41
N TYR A 115 -6.26 -3.94 -0.89
CA TYR A 115 -7.74 -3.84 -0.86
C TYR A 115 -8.28 -3.59 0.54
N ARG A 116 -7.85 -4.39 1.53
CA ARG A 116 -8.30 -4.23 2.93
C ARG A 116 -7.98 -2.84 3.49
N LEU A 117 -6.82 -2.28 3.15
CA LEU A 117 -6.42 -0.94 3.59
C LEU A 117 -7.28 0.15 2.94
N MET A 118 -7.68 -0.04 1.68
CA MET A 118 -8.58 0.88 0.99
C MET A 118 -10.00 0.82 1.57
N GLU A 119 -10.56 -0.38 1.77
CA GLU A 119 -11.88 -0.54 2.39
C GLU A 119 -11.96 0.09 3.78
N LYS A 120 -10.91 -0.08 4.60
CA LYS A 120 -10.84 0.57 5.92
C LYS A 120 -10.91 2.10 5.81
N ARG A 121 -10.26 2.67 4.79
CA ARG A 121 -10.26 4.12 4.54
C ARG A 121 -11.62 4.63 4.05
N ILE A 122 -12.33 3.85 3.25
CA ILE A 122 -13.70 4.19 2.82
C ILE A 122 -14.62 4.21 4.04
N LYS A 123 -14.63 3.13 4.83
CA LYS A 123 -15.45 3.02 6.04
C LYS A 123 -15.14 4.12 7.05
N SER A 124 -13.87 4.52 7.20
CA SER A 124 -13.52 5.61 8.10
C SER A 124 -13.99 6.97 7.61
N ARG A 125 -14.13 7.20 6.30
CA ARG A 125 -14.72 8.42 5.73
C ARG A 125 -16.24 8.45 5.88
N GLU A 126 -16.91 7.32 5.67
CA GLU A 126 -18.37 7.21 5.82
C GLU A 126 -18.82 7.45 7.27
N ASN A 127 -18.01 7.06 8.26
CA ASN A 127 -18.31 7.31 9.68
C ASN A 127 -18.04 8.76 10.14
N LEU A 128 -17.53 9.63 9.26
CA LEU A 128 -17.24 11.04 9.56
C LEU A 128 -18.26 12.01 8.90
N ILE A 129 -19.26 11.47 8.20
CA ILE A 129 -20.36 12.20 7.53
C ILE A 129 -21.65 11.88 8.28
#